data_AF-A0A535AU38-F1
#
_entry.id   AF-A0A535AU38-F1
#
_cell.length_a   1.000
_cell.length_b   1.000
_cell.length_c   1.000
_cell.angle_alpha   90.00
_cell.angle_beta   90.00
_cell.angle_gamma   90.00
#
_symmetry.space_group_name_H-M   'P 1'
#
loop_
_entity.id
_entity.type
_entity.pdbx_description
1 polymer ?
#
loop_
_entity_poly.entity_id
_entity_poly.type
_entity_poly.pdbx_seq_one_letter_code
_entity_poly.pdbx_strand_id
1 'polypeptide(L)' 'MPKYNVYAMCNACGDLHPMGISVTLDDGPVEKQSIGDRYEGKDPPANLATLKDKRVQCPKTGRQYAQKNDKQIFLVPIN' A
#
# COMPACT_ATOMS: atom_id res chain seq x y z
N MET A 1 18.81 -1.89 0.68
CA MET A 1 17.41 -2.09 0.27
C MET A 1 16.57 -0.99 0.90
N PRO A 2 15.95 -0.10 0.11
CA PRO A 2 15.06 0.94 0.62
C PRO A 2 13.84 0.36 1.35
N LYS A 3 13.37 1.10 2.36
CA LYS A 3 12.21 0.74 3.19
C LYS A 3 11.06 1.69 2.92
N TYR A 4 9.84 1.16 2.92
CA TYR A 4 8.63 1.89 2.56
C TYR A 4 7.55 1.69 3.62
N ASN A 5 6.89 2.76 4.02
CA ASN A 5 5.62 2.69 4.71
C ASN A 5 4.50 2.41 3.71
N VAL A 6 3.57 1.54 4.08
CA VAL A 6 2.46 1.15 3.21
C VAL A 6 1.19 1.87 3.62
N TYR A 7 0.52 2.47 2.64
CA TYR A 7 -0.77 3.15 2.82
C TYR A 7 -1.81 2.54 1.89
N ALA A 8 -3.07 2.50 2.34
CA ALA A 8 -4.20 2.07 1.53
C ALA A 8 -5.22 3.20 1.41
N MET A 9 -5.75 3.42 0.20
CA MET A 9 -6.88 4.31 -0.02
C MET A 9 -8.16 3.67 0.52
N CYS A 10 -8.92 4.43 1.30
CA CYS A 10 -10.22 3.99 1.79
C CYS A 10 -11.34 4.44 0.85
N ASN A 11 -12.02 3.49 0.23
CA ASN A 11 -13.13 3.78 -0.69
C ASN A 11 -14.36 4.41 0.01
N ALA A 12 -14.44 4.32 1.34
CA ALA A 12 -15.56 4.87 2.10
C ALA A 12 -15.38 6.36 2.46
N CYS A 13 -14.15 6.78 2.79
CA CYS A 13 -13.89 8.17 3.23
C CYS A 13 -12.98 8.96 2.29
N GLY A 14 -12.38 8.33 1.28
CA GLY A 14 -11.53 8.97 0.29
C GLY A 14 -10.10 9.30 0.74
N ASP A 15 -9.69 8.88 1.95
CA ASP A 15 -8.36 9.17 2.49
C ASP A 15 -7.42 7.97 2.45
N LEU A 16 -6.12 8.26 2.48
CA LEU A 16 -5.07 7.27 2.70
C LEU A 16 -4.93 6.96 4.20
N HIS A 17 -4.91 5.67 4.54
CA HIS A 17 -4.64 5.20 5.90
C HIS A 17 -3.37 4.35 5.94
N PRO A 18 -2.53 4.52 6.98
CA PRO A 18 -1.37 3.67 7.16
C PRO A 18 -1.84 2.24 7.42
N MET A 19 -1.18 1.26 6.79
CA MET A 19 -1.44 -0.15 7.04
C MET A 19 -0.73 -0.69 8.29
N GLY A 20 0.04 0.17 8.98
CA GLY A 20 0.80 -0.19 10.19
C GLY A 20 1.98 -1.13 9.91
N ILE A 21 2.41 -1.24 8.66
CA ILE A 21 3.52 -2.09 8.23
C ILE A 21 4.45 -1.33 7.31
N SER A 22 5.69 -1.79 7.29
CA SER A 22 6.68 -1.36 6.31
C SER A 22 7.20 -2.56 5.52
N VAL A 23 7.61 -2.32 4.29
CA VAL A 23 8.21 -3.33 3.41
C VAL A 23 9.58 -2.87 2.98
N THR A 24 10.48 -3.83 2.74
CA THR A 24 11.82 -3.58 2.20
C THR A 24 11.86 -4.17 0.80
N LEU A 25 12.38 -3.42 -0.17
CA LEU A 25 12.49 -3.84 -1.56
C LEU A 25 13.93 -3.69 -2.06
N ASP A 26 14.34 -4.51 -3.04
CA ASP A 26 15.67 -4.41 -3.64
C ASP A 26 15.83 -3.10 -4.42
N ASP A 27 14.82 -2.79 -5.24
CA ASP A 27 14.59 -1.51 -5.88
C ASP A 27 13.17 -1.02 -5.54
N GLY A 28 12.94 0.28 -5.61
CA GLY A 28 11.61 0.82 -5.31
C GLY A 28 11.49 2.28 -5.72
N PRO A 29 10.29 2.85 -5.58
CA PRO A 29 10.07 4.22 -6.00
C PRO A 29 10.86 5.21 -5.12
N VAL A 30 11.28 6.32 -5.70
CA VAL A 30 11.95 7.43 -4.98
C VAL A 30 10.95 8.37 -4.32
N GLU A 31 9.69 8.30 -4.74
CA GLU A 31 8.56 9.08 -4.23
C GLU A 31 7.36 8.18 -3.96
N LYS A 32 6.25 8.75 -3.48
CA LYS A 32 5.02 7.99 -3.26
C LYS A 32 4.51 7.42 -4.60
N GLN A 33 4.41 6.11 -4.70
CA GLN A 33 3.88 5.44 -5.89
C GLN A 33 2.95 4.29 -5.51
N SER A 34 1.92 4.03 -6.32
CA SER A 34 1.08 2.85 -6.11
C SER A 34 1.79 1.57 -6.52
N ILE A 35 1.41 0.44 -5.93
CA ILE A 35 1.92 -0.88 -6.34
C ILE A 35 1.54 -1.15 -7.80
N GLY A 36 0.31 -0.81 -8.18
CA GLY A 36 -0.20 -1.04 -9.52
C GLY A 36 0.58 -0.28 -10.60
N ASP A 37 1.02 0.94 -10.32
CA ASP A 37 1.80 1.73 -11.28
C ASP A 37 3.26 1.24 -11.34
N ARG A 38 3.85 0.85 -10.20
CA ARG A 38 5.25 0.36 -10.15
C ARG A 38 5.43 -0.97 -10.87
N TYR A 39 4.41 -1.83 -10.81
CA TYR A 39 4.41 -3.18 -11.35
C TYR A 39 3.41 -3.33 -12.52
N GLU A 40 3.12 -2.25 -13.25
CA GLU A 40 2.23 -2.33 -14.41
C GLU A 40 2.73 -3.40 -15.41
N GLY A 41 1.84 -4.32 -15.79
CA GLY A 41 2.15 -5.42 -16.70
C GLY A 41 2.98 -6.58 -16.11
N LYS A 42 3.28 -6.58 -14.81
CA LYS A 42 4.00 -7.67 -14.12
C LYS A 42 3.42 -7.95 -12.73
N ASP A 43 3.63 -9.16 -12.22
CA ASP A 43 3.23 -9.47 -10.85
C ASP A 43 4.15 -8.77 -9.84
N PRO A 44 3.59 -8.14 -8.80
CA PRO A 44 4.40 -7.58 -7.73
C PRO A 44 5.01 -8.71 -6.88
N PRO A 45 6.15 -8.46 -6.21
CA PRO A 45 6.74 -9.36 -5.24
C PRO A 45 5.73 -9.90 -4.22
N ALA A 46 5.91 -11.14 -3.76
CA ALA A 46 4.94 -11.82 -2.89
C ALA A 46 4.63 -11.04 -1.58
N ASN A 47 5.62 -10.36 -1.01
CA ASN A 47 5.42 -9.50 0.16
C ASN A 47 4.48 -8.31 -0.12
N LEU A 48 4.45 -7.81 -1.35
CA LEU A 48 3.50 -6.78 -1.80
C LEU A 48 2.14 -7.38 -2.17
N ALA A 49 2.10 -8.54 -2.83
CA ALA A 49 0.85 -9.19 -3.23
C ALA A 49 -0.06 -9.51 -2.04
N THR A 50 0.53 -9.92 -0.91
CA THR A 50 -0.21 -10.22 0.34
C THR A 50 -0.83 -8.99 1.02
N LEU A 51 -0.50 -7.77 0.60
CA LEU A 51 -1.04 -6.53 1.17
C LEU A 51 -2.55 -6.40 0.94
N LYS A 52 -3.07 -6.95 -0.17
CA LYS A 52 -4.50 -6.94 -0.49
C LYS A 52 -5.36 -7.65 0.55
N ASP A 53 -4.79 -8.55 1.33
CA ASP A 53 -5.51 -9.32 2.35
C ASP A 53 -5.42 -8.70 3.74
N LYS A 54 -4.57 -7.68 3.92
CA LYS A 54 -4.43 -7.00 5.19
C LYS A 54 -5.59 -6.04 5.43
N ARG A 55 -6.11 -6.08 6.65
CA ARG A 55 -7.15 -5.16 7.11
C ARG A 55 -6.55 -3.88 7.66
N VAL A 56 -7.19 -2.77 7.31
CA VAL A 56 -6.87 -1.42 7.76
C VAL A 56 -8.12 -0.85 8.42
N GLN A 57 -7.96 -0.17 9.56
CA GLN A 57 -9.05 0.54 10.20
C GLN A 57 -9.17 1.95 9.59
N CYS A 58 -10.38 2.34 9.20
CA CYS A 58 -10.67 3.71 8.83
C CYS A 58 -10.98 4.53 10.11
N PRO A 59 -10.17 5.54 10.46
CA PRO A 59 -10.41 6.37 11.65
C PRO A 59 -11.69 7.22 11.52
N LYS A 60 -12.09 7.59 10.30
CA LYS A 60 -13.30 8.40 10.06
C LYS A 60 -14.60 7.62 10.20
N THR A 61 -14.62 6.35 9.77
CA THR A 61 -15.86 5.54 9.76
C THR A 61 -15.87 4.46 10.84
N GLY A 62 -14.73 4.20 11.50
CA GLY A 62 -14.55 3.11 12.47
C GLY A 62 -14.50 1.71 11.85
N ARG A 63 -14.79 1.56 10.55
CA ARG A 63 -14.86 0.26 9.87
C ARG A 63 -13.48 -0.25 9.48
N GLN A 64 -13.33 -1.57 9.50
CA GLN A 64 -12.17 -2.24 8.89
C GLN A 64 -12.46 -2.57 7.43
N TYR A 65 -11.43 -2.48 6.60
CA TYR A 65 -11.51 -2.82 5.18
C TYR A 65 -10.19 -3.41 4.71
N ALA A 66 -10.22 -4.14 3.59
CA ALA A 66 -9.04 -4.55 2.86
C ALA A 66 -9.08 -3.86 1.49
N GLN A 67 -7.94 -3.36 1.02
CA GLN A 67 -7.85 -2.72 -0.29
C GLN A 67 -7.38 -3.74 -1.33
N LYS A 68 -8.26 -4.16 -2.24
CA LYS A 68 -7.97 -5.21 -3.23
C LYS A 68 -7.31 -4.67 -4.51
N ASN A 69 -7.39 -3.36 -4.75
CA ASN A 69 -6.84 -2.73 -5.93
C ASN A 69 -5.40 -2.24 -5.67
N ASP A 70 -4.41 -2.78 -6.38
CA ASP A 70 -2.99 -2.37 -6.23
C ASP A 70 -2.75 -0.91 -6.62
N LYS A 71 -3.59 -0.33 -7.49
CA LYS A 71 -3.52 1.11 -7.82
C LYS A 71 -3.95 1.99 -6.63
N GLN A 72 -4.49 1.39 -5.57
CA GLN A 72 -4.95 2.05 -4.37
C GLN A 72 -4.15 1.65 -3.11
N ILE A 73 -3.05 0.92 -3.28
CA ILE A 73 -2.07 0.65 -2.23
C ILE A 73 -0.77 1.36 -2.62
N PHE A 74 -0.23 2.17 -1.71
CA PHE A 74 0.88 3.06 -1.96
C PHE A 74 2.09 2.73 -1.11
N LEU A 75 3.26 2.78 -1.75
CA LEU A 75 4.57 2.73 -1.13
C LEU A 75 5.06 4.15 -0.93
N VAL A 76 5.39 4.51 0.31
CA VAL A 76 5.95 5.81 0.66
C VAL A 76 7.36 5.59 1.22
N PRO A 77 8.43 6.09 0.56
CA PRO A 77 9.79 5.93 1.06
C PRO A 77 9.94 6.42 2.50
N ILE A 78 10.71 5.69 3.30
CA ILE A 78 11.16 6.12 4.62
C ILE A 78 12.56 6.71 4.44
N ASN A 79 12.73 8.00 4.72
CA ASN A 79 14.04 8.65 4.73
C ASN A 79 14.95 8.09 5.82
#